data_AF-A0A374P5X3-F1
#
_entry.id   AF-A0A374P5X3-F1
#
_cell.length_a   1.000
_cell.length_b   1.000
_cell.length_c   1.000
_cell.angle_alpha   90.00
_cell.angle_beta   90.00
_cell.angle_gamma   90.00
#
_symmetry.space_group_name_H-M   'P 1'
#
loop_
_entity.id
_entity.type
_entity.pdbx_description
1 polymer ?
#
loop_
_entity_poly.entity_id
_entity_poly.type
_entity_poly.pdbx_seq_one_letter_code
_entity_poly.pdbx_strand_id
1 'polypeptide(L)'
;MKIYADQILHRTVVETADSPAFLGNRIGFQFINEALLMAEKYRYNGGIDYIDAILGPFTGRSMPPLVTANFVGLDVHRAIVKNLYDNTDDYAHETFILPAFLQKLINDGKTGRKAGAGLYKTVIHDSGLKSHQVYDIAHGYYRDQMKYTFPFVEEMLLFLQVGNYASAFRALVENQSAEARLCCEFLLKYIVYSLSAAKEIGCDMVAADDVMAAGFHWCPPLALVEAISTITDIEKLCEERLEPKIVDKIKKQQLLAGAERSRYDYRKFVLAKR
;
A
#
# COMPACT_ATOMS: atom_id res chain seq x y z
N MET A 1 12.56 -27.29 9.40
CA MET A 1 12.06 -26.01 9.93
C MET A 1 10.62 -25.73 9.50
N LYS A 2 10.28 -25.84 8.20
CA LYS A 2 8.90 -25.68 7.67
C LYS A 2 7.83 -26.47 8.42
N ILE A 3 8.01 -27.79 8.55
CA ILE A 3 7.05 -28.68 9.24
C ILE A 3 6.78 -28.22 10.68
N TYR A 4 7.81 -27.80 11.41
CA TYR A 4 7.63 -27.33 12.77
C TYR A 4 6.85 -26.01 12.83
N ALA A 5 7.18 -25.05 11.98
CA ALA A 5 6.48 -23.77 11.93
C ALA A 5 5.00 -23.92 11.52
N ASP A 6 4.71 -24.80 10.58
CA ASP A 6 3.36 -25.08 10.09
C ASP A 6 2.55 -25.94 11.07
N GLN A 7 3.06 -27.13 11.42
CA GLN A 7 2.27 -28.14 12.15
C GLN A 7 2.28 -27.96 13.67
N ILE A 8 3.33 -27.34 14.23
CA ILE A 8 3.46 -27.14 15.69
C ILE A 8 3.14 -25.71 16.10
N LEU A 9 3.62 -24.72 15.34
CA LEU A 9 3.38 -23.30 15.65
C LEU A 9 2.16 -22.72 14.93
N HIS A 10 1.54 -23.47 14.01
CA HIS A 10 0.36 -23.04 13.24
C HIS A 10 0.58 -21.70 12.54
N ARG A 11 1.76 -21.52 11.93
CA ARG A 11 2.12 -20.32 11.16
C ARG A 11 1.96 -20.60 9.68
N THR A 12 1.49 -19.60 8.93
CA THR A 12 1.61 -19.60 7.47
C THR A 12 3.09 -19.54 7.10
N VAL A 13 3.59 -20.54 6.38
CA VAL A 13 4.99 -20.63 5.97
C VAL A 13 5.11 -20.43 4.48
N VAL A 14 5.89 -19.41 4.08
CA VAL A 14 6.25 -19.15 2.70
C VAL A 14 7.75 -19.38 2.55
N GLU A 15 8.14 -20.28 1.66
CA GLU A 15 9.55 -20.48 1.29
C GLU A 15 9.88 -19.55 0.13
N THR A 16 10.89 -18.71 0.30
CA THR A 16 11.37 -17.77 -0.72
C THR A 16 12.85 -17.99 -0.98
N ALA A 17 13.32 -17.67 -2.18
CA ALA A 17 14.75 -17.54 -2.41
C ALA A 17 15.34 -16.42 -1.54
N ASP A 18 16.65 -16.50 -1.29
CA ASP A 18 17.40 -15.44 -0.62
C ASP A 18 17.58 -14.27 -1.60
N SER A 19 16.73 -13.25 -1.44
CA SER A 19 16.63 -12.08 -2.31
C SER A 19 16.47 -10.83 -1.45
N PRO A 20 16.96 -9.65 -1.88
CA PRO A 20 16.85 -8.41 -1.10
C PRO A 20 15.44 -8.17 -0.54
N ALA A 21 15.38 -8.03 0.79
CA ALA A 21 14.16 -7.87 1.60
C ALA A 21 13.11 -9.01 1.53
N PHE A 22 13.41 -10.17 0.92
CA PHE A 22 12.46 -11.26 0.70
C PHE A 22 11.18 -10.79 -0.04
N LEU A 23 10.12 -11.61 -0.08
CA LEU A 23 8.91 -11.26 -0.83
C LEU A 23 8.04 -10.19 -0.13
N GLY A 24 7.68 -10.41 1.13
CA GLY A 24 6.72 -9.54 1.84
C GLY A 24 7.21 -8.09 1.99
N ASN A 25 8.44 -7.88 2.47
CA ASN A 25 8.93 -6.50 2.62
C ASN A 25 9.17 -5.85 1.26
N ARG A 26 9.61 -6.60 0.25
CA ARG A 26 9.75 -6.06 -1.10
C ARG A 26 8.43 -5.48 -1.62
N ILE A 27 7.31 -6.21 -1.44
CA ILE A 27 5.96 -5.74 -1.82
C ILE A 27 5.52 -4.54 -0.96
N GLY A 28 5.53 -4.70 0.36
CA GLY A 28 4.98 -3.67 1.25
C GLY A 28 5.77 -2.36 1.22
N PHE A 29 7.10 -2.42 1.18
CA PHE A 29 7.93 -1.22 1.17
C PHE A 29 7.95 -0.52 -0.19
N GLN A 30 7.77 -1.25 -1.31
CA GLN A 30 7.52 -0.65 -2.62
C GLN A 30 6.25 0.20 -2.57
N PHE A 31 5.14 -0.39 -2.11
CA PHE A 31 3.85 0.29 -2.02
C PHE A 31 3.91 1.55 -1.14
N ILE A 32 4.53 1.45 0.04
CA ILE A 32 4.66 2.55 0.99
C ILE A 32 5.56 3.65 0.42
N ASN A 33 6.69 3.30 -0.22
CA ASN A 33 7.60 4.31 -0.76
C ASN A 33 6.99 5.01 -1.99
N GLU A 34 6.22 4.31 -2.81
CA GLU A 34 5.45 4.95 -3.89
C GLU A 34 4.39 5.92 -3.33
N ALA A 35 3.73 5.58 -2.22
CA ALA A 35 2.82 6.51 -1.53
C ALA A 35 3.55 7.75 -0.99
N LEU A 36 4.79 7.61 -0.53
CA LEU A 36 5.63 8.73 -0.08
C LEU A 36 6.05 9.65 -1.23
N LEU A 37 6.45 9.08 -2.38
CA LEU A 37 6.72 9.82 -3.60
C LEU A 37 5.48 10.57 -4.08
N MET A 38 4.31 9.93 -3.99
CA MET A 38 3.04 10.55 -4.33
C MET A 38 2.69 11.70 -3.39
N ALA A 39 2.96 11.57 -2.08
CA ALA A 39 2.75 12.66 -1.13
C ALA A 39 3.63 13.88 -1.45
N GLU A 40 4.86 13.69 -1.92
CA GLU A 40 5.73 14.78 -2.38
C GLU A 40 5.20 15.45 -3.66
N LYS A 41 4.66 14.66 -4.60
CA LYS A 41 4.00 15.15 -5.81
C LYS A 41 2.75 15.97 -5.49
N TYR A 42 1.94 15.53 -4.54
CA TYR A 42 0.70 16.16 -4.10
C TYR A 42 0.89 17.07 -2.87
N ARG A 43 2.10 17.58 -2.64
CA ARG A 43 2.42 18.42 -1.46
C ARG A 43 1.54 19.66 -1.30
N TYR A 44 1.00 20.22 -2.40
CA TYR A 44 0.09 21.37 -2.38
C TYR A 44 -1.39 20.99 -2.24
N ASN A 45 -1.74 19.70 -2.38
CA ASN A 45 -3.08 19.16 -2.14
C ASN A 45 -3.24 18.61 -0.71
N GLY A 46 -2.21 18.75 0.12
CA GLY A 46 -2.15 18.23 1.49
C GLY A 46 -1.01 17.24 1.72
N GLY A 47 -0.52 16.58 0.66
CA GLY A 47 0.60 15.64 0.76
C GLY A 47 0.26 14.41 1.59
N ILE A 48 0.87 14.28 2.77
CA ILE A 48 0.88 13.05 3.57
C ILE A 48 -0.53 12.58 3.96
N ASP A 49 -1.30 13.42 4.65
CA ASP A 49 -2.64 13.05 5.14
C ASP A 49 -3.68 12.98 4.01
N TYR A 50 -3.43 13.67 2.89
CA TYR A 50 -4.24 13.56 1.67
C TYR A 50 -4.10 12.17 1.03
N ILE A 51 -2.86 11.70 0.83
CA ILE A 51 -2.60 10.37 0.26
C ILE A 51 -3.10 9.26 1.19
N ASP A 52 -2.90 9.39 2.50
CA ASP A 52 -3.43 8.41 3.46
C ASP A 52 -4.97 8.37 3.48
N ALA A 53 -5.65 9.49 3.27
CA ALA A 53 -7.11 9.51 3.18
C ALA A 53 -7.63 8.84 1.89
N ILE A 54 -6.86 8.83 0.81
CA ILE A 54 -7.17 8.13 -0.45
C ILE A 54 -6.87 6.63 -0.32
N LEU A 55 -5.86 6.26 0.46
CA LEU A 55 -5.36 4.89 0.60
C LEU A 55 -5.71 4.25 1.95
N GLY A 56 -6.82 4.68 2.56
CA GLY A 56 -7.27 4.26 3.89
C GLY A 56 -7.74 2.79 3.98
N PRO A 57 -8.22 2.33 5.14
CA PRO A 57 -8.54 0.92 5.38
C PRO A 57 -9.59 0.31 4.44
N PHE A 58 -10.48 1.11 3.86
CA PHE A 58 -11.41 0.71 2.80
C PHE A 58 -10.75 0.21 1.51
N THR A 59 -9.43 0.34 1.40
CA THR A 59 -8.63 -0.16 0.27
C THR A 59 -7.96 -1.51 0.57
N GLY A 60 -8.28 -2.14 1.70
CA GLY A 60 -7.73 -3.44 2.06
C GLY A 60 -6.47 -3.38 2.94
N ARG A 61 -6.10 -2.22 3.49
CA ARG A 61 -4.97 -2.12 4.43
C ARG A 61 -5.45 -2.05 5.88
N SER A 62 -4.66 -2.60 6.80
CA SER A 62 -4.92 -2.51 8.24
C SER A 62 -4.82 -1.07 8.78
N MET A 63 -3.94 -0.26 8.18
CA MET A 63 -3.84 1.18 8.39
C MET A 63 -3.31 1.86 7.11
N PRO A 64 -3.49 3.19 6.95
CA PRO A 64 -2.95 3.91 5.81
C PRO A 64 -1.42 3.74 5.64
N PRO A 65 -0.88 3.80 4.41
CA PRO A 65 0.52 3.47 4.15
C PRO A 65 1.52 4.41 4.84
N LEU A 66 1.25 5.71 4.93
CA LEU A 66 2.18 6.66 5.55
C LEU A 66 2.07 6.63 7.07
N VAL A 67 0.87 6.36 7.61
CA VAL A 67 0.72 5.94 9.02
C VAL A 67 1.57 4.70 9.30
N THR A 68 1.57 3.70 8.39
CA THR A 68 2.39 2.49 8.52
C THR A 68 3.88 2.83 8.55
N ALA A 69 4.36 3.65 7.61
CA ALA A 69 5.76 4.10 7.58
C ALA A 69 6.17 4.79 8.89
N ASN A 70 5.33 5.70 9.38
CA ASN A 70 5.55 6.42 10.62
C ASN A 70 5.52 5.52 11.86
N PHE A 71 4.75 4.43 11.82
CA PHE A 71 4.68 3.43 12.88
C PHE A 71 5.91 2.51 12.91
N VAL A 72 6.33 2.02 11.74
CA VAL A 72 7.51 1.16 11.57
C VAL A 72 8.79 1.90 11.97
N GLY A 73 8.94 3.14 11.48
CA GLY A 73 10.14 3.95 11.62
C GLY A 73 10.70 4.33 10.27
N LEU A 74 10.95 5.62 10.05
CA LEU A 74 11.42 6.17 8.76
C LEU A 74 12.88 5.81 8.48
N ASP A 75 13.68 5.66 9.53
CA ASP A 75 15.05 5.14 9.48
C ASP A 75 15.10 3.68 9.03
N VAL A 76 14.22 2.83 9.59
CA VAL A 76 14.04 1.43 9.18
C VAL A 76 13.53 1.36 7.74
N HIS A 77 12.54 2.18 7.41
CA HIS A 77 12.01 2.28 6.05
C HIS A 77 13.11 2.65 5.03
N ARG A 78 13.91 3.67 5.33
CA ARG A 78 15.07 4.05 4.50
C ARG A 78 16.04 2.89 4.32
N ALA A 79 16.37 2.15 5.38
CA ALA A 79 17.33 1.05 5.29
C ALA A 79 16.85 -0.06 4.34
N ILE A 80 15.57 -0.42 4.42
CA ILE A 80 14.96 -1.45 3.56
C ILE A 80 14.87 -0.96 2.10
N VAL A 81 14.35 0.25 1.89
CA VAL A 81 14.20 0.81 0.54
C VAL A 81 15.55 1.02 -0.13
N LYS A 82 16.58 1.48 0.62
CA LYS A 82 17.94 1.58 0.09
C LYS A 82 18.50 0.22 -0.27
N ASN A 83 18.29 -0.82 0.55
CA ASN A 83 18.74 -2.17 0.22
C ASN A 83 18.08 -2.69 -1.07
N LEU A 84 16.78 -2.43 -1.26
CA LEU A 84 16.08 -2.75 -2.51
C LEU A 84 16.68 -1.98 -3.69
N TYR A 85 16.81 -0.66 -3.58
CA TYR A 85 17.40 0.18 -4.64
C TYR A 85 18.83 -0.26 -5.02
N ASP A 86 19.68 -0.59 -4.05
CA ASP A 86 21.08 -0.96 -4.37
C ASP A 86 21.20 -2.38 -4.96
N ASN A 87 20.22 -3.28 -4.72
CA ASN A 87 20.39 -4.72 -4.96
C ASN A 87 19.30 -5.37 -5.83
N THR A 88 18.30 -4.61 -6.30
CA THR A 88 17.32 -5.08 -7.30
C THR A 88 17.34 -4.18 -8.53
N ASP A 89 16.97 -4.71 -9.68
CA ASP A 89 16.81 -3.95 -10.93
C ASP A 89 15.53 -4.44 -11.62
N ASP A 90 14.39 -4.17 -10.97
CA ASP A 90 13.08 -4.52 -11.49
C ASP A 90 12.38 -3.33 -12.15
N TYR A 91 11.24 -3.57 -12.80
CA TYR A 91 10.52 -2.53 -13.55
C TYR A 91 10.01 -1.37 -12.68
N ALA A 92 9.93 -1.56 -11.36
CA ALA A 92 9.51 -0.59 -10.38
C ALA A 92 10.72 0.03 -9.63
N HIS A 93 11.95 -0.18 -10.10
CA HIS A 93 13.16 0.26 -9.41
C HIS A 93 13.18 1.75 -9.06
N GLU A 94 12.65 2.61 -9.94
CA GLU A 94 12.51 4.05 -9.70
C GLU A 94 11.64 4.38 -8.47
N THR A 95 10.72 3.48 -8.10
CA THR A 95 9.88 3.62 -6.91
C THR A 95 10.62 3.31 -5.60
N PHE A 96 11.88 2.87 -5.64
CA PHE A 96 12.75 2.74 -4.46
C PHE A 96 13.62 3.99 -4.19
N ILE A 97 13.40 5.08 -4.92
CA ILE A 97 14.05 6.35 -4.62
C ILE A 97 13.34 6.98 -3.42
N LEU A 98 14.10 7.33 -2.36
CA LEU A 98 13.54 8.04 -1.21
C LEU A 98 13.21 9.49 -1.56
N PRO A 99 12.03 10.02 -1.19
CA PRO A 99 11.74 11.45 -1.34
C PRO A 99 12.66 12.32 -0.49
N ALA A 100 12.98 13.52 -0.99
CA ALA A 100 13.93 14.42 -0.35
C ALA A 100 13.46 14.88 1.05
N PHE A 101 12.16 15.12 1.21
CA PHE A 101 11.60 15.54 2.50
C PHE A 101 11.77 14.47 3.58
N LEU A 102 11.74 13.18 3.21
CA LEU A 102 11.88 12.07 4.15
C LEU A 102 13.30 12.02 4.71
N GLN A 103 14.30 12.22 3.84
CA GLN A 103 15.70 12.25 4.25
C GLN A 103 15.97 13.41 5.23
N LYS A 104 15.34 14.57 5.02
CA LYS A 104 15.41 15.70 5.95
C LYS A 104 14.84 15.32 7.33
N LEU A 105 13.65 14.73 7.39
CA LEU A 105 13.03 14.31 8.66
C LEU A 105 13.91 13.31 9.43
N ILE A 106 14.50 12.34 8.73
CA ILE A 106 15.41 11.36 9.33
C ILE A 106 16.66 12.05 9.91
N ASN A 107 17.26 12.98 9.17
CA ASN A 107 18.43 13.73 9.63
C ASN A 107 18.12 14.61 10.85
N ASP A 108 16.90 15.12 10.94
CA ASP A 108 16.39 15.87 12.10
C ASP A 108 16.05 14.98 13.32
N GLY A 109 16.24 13.66 13.23
CA GLY A 109 15.86 12.71 14.28
C GLY A 109 14.33 12.46 14.39
N LYS A 110 13.54 12.95 13.43
CA LYS A 110 12.09 12.76 13.37
C LYS A 110 11.76 11.46 12.64
N THR A 111 12.08 10.33 13.27
CA THR A 111 12.01 9.00 12.64
C THR A 111 10.67 8.29 12.80
N GLY A 112 9.66 8.91 13.41
CA GLY A 112 8.31 8.34 13.50
C GLY A 112 7.74 8.34 14.92
N ARG A 113 6.74 7.48 15.14
CA ARG A 113 5.96 7.42 16.38
C ARG A 113 6.83 7.24 17.63
N LYS A 114 7.84 6.37 17.56
CA LYS A 114 8.73 6.07 18.71
C LYS A 114 9.64 7.24 19.07
N ALA A 115 10.00 8.08 18.11
CA ALA A 115 10.79 9.30 18.32
C ALA A 115 9.92 10.51 18.73
N GLY A 116 8.61 10.33 18.89
CA GLY A 116 7.65 11.40 19.19
C GLY A 116 7.22 12.24 17.98
N ALA A 117 7.98 12.22 16.88
CA ALA A 117 7.65 12.89 15.63
C ALA A 117 8.23 12.16 14.41
N GLY A 118 7.50 12.22 13.29
CA GLY A 118 7.93 11.78 11.96
C GLY A 118 7.05 12.39 10.88
N LEU A 119 6.41 11.58 10.04
CA LEU A 119 5.36 12.07 9.14
C LEU A 119 4.17 12.66 9.93
N TYR A 120 3.90 12.04 11.08
CA TYR A 120 2.89 12.46 12.04
C TYR A 120 3.53 12.67 13.41
N LYS A 121 2.92 13.54 14.22
CA LYS A 121 3.22 13.67 15.65
C LYS A 121 1.95 13.89 16.46
N THR A 122 1.98 13.47 17.72
CA THR A 122 0.89 13.73 18.67
C THR A 122 1.37 14.80 19.65
N VAL A 123 0.62 15.89 19.78
CA VAL A 123 0.85 16.94 20.77
C VAL A 123 -0.14 16.74 21.91
N ILE A 124 0.35 16.80 23.14
CA ILE A 124 -0.46 16.77 24.36
C ILE A 124 -0.46 18.19 24.93
N HIS A 125 -1.64 18.80 25.00
CA HIS A 125 -1.82 20.14 25.54
C HIS A 125 -1.90 20.11 27.07
N ASP A 126 -1.73 21.26 27.73
CA ASP A 126 -1.81 21.39 29.19
C ASP A 126 -3.15 20.90 29.77
N SER A 127 -4.22 20.95 28.96
CA SER A 127 -5.55 20.41 29.29
C SER A 127 -5.63 18.88 29.26
N GLY A 128 -4.57 18.18 28.86
CA GLY A 128 -4.56 16.75 28.59
C GLY A 128 -5.17 16.33 27.25
N LEU A 129 -5.71 17.29 26.48
CA LEU A 129 -6.22 17.03 25.13
C LEU A 129 -5.07 16.66 24.18
N LYS A 130 -5.32 15.71 23.29
CA LYS A 130 -4.37 15.30 22.24
C LYS A 130 -4.76 15.93 20.91
N SER A 131 -3.82 16.56 20.23
CA SER A 131 -3.96 16.91 18.82
C SER A 131 -2.99 16.10 17.95
N HIS A 132 -3.43 15.75 16.75
CA HIS A 132 -2.64 15.03 15.78
C HIS A 132 -2.21 16.00 14.68
N GLN A 133 -0.90 16.08 14.49
CA GLN A 133 -0.29 16.94 13.49
C GLN A 133 0.43 16.10 12.45
N VAL A 134 0.51 16.64 11.24
CA VAL A 134 1.16 16.05 10.08
C VAL A 134 2.20 17.02 9.54
N TYR A 135 3.31 16.50 9.02
CA TYR A 135 4.34 17.32 8.40
C TYR A 135 3.87 17.85 7.04
N ASP A 136 3.85 19.17 6.90
CA ASP A 136 3.57 19.83 5.63
C ASP A 136 4.83 19.82 4.76
N ILE A 137 4.81 19.02 3.69
CA ILE A 137 5.95 18.85 2.79
C ILE A 137 6.29 20.17 2.07
N ALA A 138 5.28 20.97 1.71
CA ALA A 138 5.47 22.19 0.94
C ALA A 138 6.09 23.31 1.78
N HIS A 139 5.70 23.42 3.06
CA HIS A 139 6.09 24.53 3.92
C HIS A 139 7.14 24.16 4.97
N GLY A 140 7.35 22.87 5.24
CA GLY A 140 8.41 22.40 6.13
C GLY A 140 8.12 22.52 7.63
N TYR A 141 6.86 22.63 8.03
CA TYR A 141 6.42 22.64 9.43
C TYR A 141 5.29 21.64 9.68
N TYR A 142 4.99 21.35 10.95
CA TYR A 142 3.83 20.52 11.30
C TYR A 142 2.57 21.36 11.38
N ARG A 143 1.50 20.91 10.72
CA ARG A 143 0.15 21.48 10.80
C ARG A 143 -0.82 20.47 11.40
N ASP A 144 -1.98 20.93 11.82
CA ASP A 144 -3.05 20.01 12.22
C ASP A 144 -3.48 19.14 11.03
N GLN A 145 -3.79 17.89 11.33
CA GLN A 145 -4.25 16.93 10.33
C GLN A 145 -5.58 17.39 9.74
N MET A 146 -5.65 17.43 8.41
CA MET A 146 -6.87 17.78 7.69
C MET A 146 -7.81 16.59 7.61
N LYS A 147 -9.12 16.85 7.63
CA LYS A 147 -10.15 15.85 7.39
C LYS A 147 -10.60 15.96 5.93
N TYR A 148 -10.35 14.91 5.15
CA TYR A 148 -10.75 14.84 3.76
C TYR A 148 -12.03 14.04 3.60
N THR A 149 -12.89 14.52 2.70
CA THR A 149 -14.12 13.84 2.30
C THR A 149 -14.09 13.70 0.79
N PHE A 150 -14.01 12.45 0.31
CA PHE A 150 -14.03 12.14 -1.11
C PHE A 150 -15.34 11.42 -1.44
N PRO A 151 -16.14 11.89 -2.41
CA PRO A 151 -17.42 11.26 -2.73
C PRO A 151 -17.33 9.76 -2.99
N PHE A 152 -16.30 9.29 -3.71
CA PHE A 152 -16.12 7.87 -3.98
C PHE A 152 -15.85 7.06 -2.69
N VAL A 153 -15.13 7.64 -1.72
CA VAL A 153 -14.88 6.99 -0.43
C VAL A 153 -16.17 6.92 0.38
N GLU A 154 -16.97 7.99 0.40
CA GLU A 154 -18.28 7.96 1.08
C GLU A 154 -19.16 6.84 0.53
N GLU A 155 -19.24 6.75 -0.79
CA GLU A 155 -20.05 5.76 -1.48
C GLU A 155 -19.54 4.33 -1.21
N MET A 156 -18.22 4.11 -1.27
CA MET A 156 -17.61 2.85 -0.87
C MET A 156 -17.98 2.47 0.56
N LEU A 157 -17.82 3.39 1.52
CA LEU A 157 -18.07 3.13 2.93
C LEU A 157 -19.55 2.76 3.18
N LEU A 158 -20.49 3.44 2.54
CA LEU A 158 -21.93 3.11 2.64
C LEU A 158 -22.22 1.67 2.19
N PHE A 159 -21.63 1.24 1.07
CA PHE A 159 -21.81 -0.13 0.58
C PHE A 159 -21.09 -1.18 1.44
N LEU A 160 -19.89 -0.87 1.93
CA LEU A 160 -19.15 -1.77 2.82
C LEU A 160 -19.88 -2.00 4.15
N GLN A 161 -20.53 -0.97 4.72
CA GLN A 161 -21.29 -1.08 5.97
C GLN A 161 -22.44 -2.09 5.90
N VAL A 162 -23.06 -2.23 4.72
CA VAL A 162 -24.14 -3.20 4.47
C VAL A 162 -23.66 -4.51 3.85
N GLY A 163 -22.34 -4.71 3.75
CA GLY A 163 -21.72 -5.91 3.19
C GLY A 163 -21.82 -6.04 1.67
N ASN A 164 -22.15 -4.96 0.95
CA ASN A 164 -22.23 -4.96 -0.52
C ASN A 164 -20.89 -4.58 -1.15
N TYR A 165 -19.93 -5.50 -1.09
CA TYR A 165 -18.58 -5.25 -1.60
C TYR A 165 -18.54 -5.01 -3.11
N ALA A 166 -19.40 -5.66 -3.89
CA ALA A 166 -19.45 -5.45 -5.34
C ALA A 166 -19.80 -3.98 -5.68
N SER A 167 -20.83 -3.42 -5.04
CA SER A 167 -21.14 -2.01 -5.24
C SER A 167 -20.04 -1.07 -4.71
N ALA A 168 -19.36 -1.44 -3.61
CA ALA A 168 -18.22 -0.66 -3.12
C ALA A 168 -17.08 -0.62 -4.16
N PHE A 169 -16.66 -1.77 -4.71
CA PHE A 169 -15.63 -1.79 -5.75
C PHE A 169 -16.09 -1.10 -7.04
N ARG A 170 -17.38 -1.18 -7.39
CA ARG A 170 -17.96 -0.43 -8.52
C ARG A 170 -17.79 1.09 -8.33
N ALA A 171 -18.12 1.61 -7.14
CA ALA A 171 -17.98 3.02 -6.80
C ALA A 171 -16.53 3.54 -6.92
N LEU A 172 -15.53 2.67 -6.79
CA LEU A 172 -14.13 2.99 -7.06
C LEU A 172 -13.78 2.91 -8.55
N VAL A 173 -14.06 1.76 -9.17
CA VAL A 173 -13.57 1.42 -10.52
C VAL A 173 -14.16 2.33 -11.59
N GLU A 174 -15.46 2.60 -11.51
CA GLU A 174 -16.19 3.39 -12.52
C GLU A 174 -15.98 4.90 -12.34
N ASN A 175 -15.51 5.33 -11.16
CA ASN A 175 -15.36 6.74 -10.83
C ASN A 175 -14.13 7.37 -11.51
N GLN A 176 -14.32 8.58 -12.05
CA GLN A 176 -13.31 9.29 -12.84
C GLN A 176 -12.68 10.49 -12.12
N SER A 177 -13.04 10.74 -10.85
CA SER A 177 -12.37 11.75 -10.04
C SER A 177 -10.87 11.46 -9.91
N ALA A 178 -10.07 12.50 -9.73
CA ALA A 178 -8.62 12.35 -9.63
C ALA A 178 -8.22 11.40 -8.50
N GLU A 179 -8.89 11.50 -7.35
CA GLU A 179 -8.64 10.68 -6.17
C GLU A 179 -9.06 9.22 -6.34
N ALA A 180 -10.23 8.97 -6.97
CA ALA A 180 -10.66 7.59 -7.27
C ALA A 180 -9.70 6.92 -8.27
N ARG A 181 -9.29 7.66 -9.31
CA ARG A 181 -8.29 7.18 -10.29
C ARG A 181 -6.97 6.88 -9.62
N LEU A 182 -6.49 7.75 -8.73
CA LEU A 182 -5.26 7.54 -7.98
C LEU A 182 -5.36 6.31 -7.06
N CYS A 183 -6.46 6.17 -6.32
CA CYS A 183 -6.72 5.00 -5.47
C CYS A 183 -6.71 3.70 -6.29
N CYS A 184 -7.43 3.68 -7.42
CA CYS A 184 -7.50 2.54 -8.32
C CYS A 184 -6.12 2.19 -8.90
N GLU A 185 -5.36 3.19 -9.36
CA GLU A 185 -4.00 3.03 -9.88
C GLU A 185 -3.08 2.37 -8.83
N PHE A 186 -3.09 2.86 -7.58
CA PHE A 186 -2.30 2.27 -6.50
C PHE A 186 -2.66 0.81 -6.21
N LEU A 187 -3.95 0.45 -6.27
CA LEU A 187 -4.38 -0.93 -6.06
C LEU A 187 -3.95 -1.84 -7.21
N LEU A 188 -4.04 -1.37 -8.45
CA LEU A 188 -3.58 -2.13 -9.60
C LEU A 188 -2.06 -2.30 -9.61
N LYS A 189 -1.30 -1.24 -9.32
CA LYS A 189 0.16 -1.32 -9.16
C LYS A 189 0.57 -2.28 -8.05
N TYR A 190 -0.12 -2.25 -6.92
CA TYR A 190 0.07 -3.22 -5.83
C TYR A 190 -0.11 -4.67 -6.30
N ILE A 191 -1.19 -4.97 -7.03
CA ILE A 191 -1.43 -6.30 -7.60
C ILE A 191 -0.27 -6.69 -8.53
N VAL A 192 -0.01 -5.87 -9.54
CA VAL A 192 0.98 -6.17 -10.59
C VAL A 192 2.36 -6.38 -10.00
N TYR A 193 2.77 -5.48 -9.09
CA TYR A 193 4.08 -5.57 -8.45
C TYR A 193 4.20 -6.80 -7.56
N SER A 194 3.14 -7.14 -6.81
CA SER A 194 3.12 -8.33 -5.96
C SER A 194 3.32 -9.62 -6.76
N LEU A 195 2.61 -9.77 -7.87
CA LEU A 195 2.69 -10.95 -8.73
C LEU A 195 4.03 -11.00 -9.50
N SER A 196 4.52 -9.86 -9.95
CA SER A 196 5.84 -9.74 -10.59
C SER A 196 6.97 -10.10 -9.62
N ALA A 197 6.93 -9.56 -8.39
CA ALA A 197 7.96 -9.82 -7.37
C ALA A 197 8.00 -11.30 -6.95
N ALA A 198 6.83 -11.95 -6.82
CA ALA A 198 6.77 -13.39 -6.56
C ALA A 198 7.47 -14.18 -7.66
N LYS A 199 7.13 -13.91 -8.93
CA LYS A 199 7.77 -14.56 -10.10
C LYS A 199 9.27 -14.31 -10.16
N GLU A 200 9.72 -13.08 -9.92
CA GLU A 200 11.15 -12.71 -9.98
C GLU A 200 11.98 -13.40 -8.90
N ILE A 201 11.40 -13.69 -7.73
CA ILE A 201 12.07 -14.41 -6.64
C ILE A 201 11.94 -15.94 -6.81
N GLY A 202 11.25 -16.41 -7.86
CA GLY A 202 11.02 -17.83 -8.12
C GLY A 202 9.95 -18.46 -7.22
N CYS A 203 9.06 -17.65 -6.65
CA CYS A 203 7.92 -18.10 -5.86
C CYS A 203 6.67 -18.25 -6.74
N ASP A 204 5.74 -19.07 -6.27
CA ASP A 204 4.35 -19.07 -6.76
C ASP A 204 3.69 -17.71 -6.45
N MET A 205 2.79 -17.24 -7.30
CA MET A 205 1.97 -16.06 -7.06
C MET A 205 1.16 -16.16 -5.77
N VAL A 206 0.72 -17.37 -5.38
CA VAL A 206 0.00 -17.57 -4.10
C VAL A 206 0.88 -17.21 -2.89
N ALA A 207 2.21 -17.26 -3.03
CA ALA A 207 3.12 -16.80 -1.99
C ALA A 207 2.95 -15.30 -1.70
N ALA A 208 2.62 -14.49 -2.71
CA ALA A 208 2.36 -13.06 -2.52
C ALA A 208 1.12 -12.85 -1.65
N ASP A 209 0.08 -13.65 -1.86
CA ASP A 209 -1.11 -13.65 -1.02
C ASP A 209 -0.79 -13.96 0.44
N ASP A 210 -0.04 -15.04 0.67
CA ASP A 210 0.31 -15.51 2.00
C ASP A 210 1.14 -14.48 2.79
N VAL A 211 2.18 -13.89 2.18
CA VAL A 211 3.02 -12.90 2.87
C VAL A 211 2.27 -11.60 3.17
N MET A 212 1.35 -11.19 2.29
CA MET A 212 0.59 -9.95 2.50
C MET A 212 -0.52 -10.15 3.52
N ALA A 213 -1.21 -11.29 3.52
CA ALA A 213 -2.22 -11.64 4.52
C ALA A 213 -1.61 -11.84 5.91
N ALA A 214 -0.59 -12.70 6.02
CA ALA A 214 -0.06 -13.13 7.32
C ALA A 214 1.00 -12.18 7.88
N GLY A 215 1.74 -11.47 7.01
CA GLY A 215 2.80 -10.54 7.40
C GLY A 215 2.29 -9.12 7.60
N PHE A 216 1.70 -8.52 6.56
CA PHE A 216 1.26 -7.12 6.58
C PHE A 216 -0.18 -6.93 7.06
N HIS A 217 -0.97 -8.02 7.09
CA HIS A 217 -2.42 -7.97 7.29
C HIS A 217 -3.11 -7.05 6.28
N TRP A 218 -2.66 -7.13 5.03
CA TRP A 218 -3.23 -6.40 3.90
C TRP A 218 -3.98 -7.37 3.00
N CYS A 219 -4.92 -6.82 2.23
CA CYS A 219 -5.71 -7.55 1.25
C CYS A 219 -4.75 -8.24 0.28
N PRO A 220 -4.80 -9.57 0.16
CA PRO A 220 -3.95 -10.31 -0.75
C PRO A 220 -4.14 -9.85 -2.21
N PRO A 221 -3.09 -9.77 -3.02
CA PRO A 221 -3.19 -9.30 -4.40
C PRO A 221 -4.16 -10.13 -5.24
N LEU A 222 -4.17 -11.47 -5.17
CA LEU A 222 -5.12 -12.29 -5.92
C LEU A 222 -6.56 -12.13 -5.38
N ALA A 223 -6.72 -11.95 -4.07
CA ALA A 223 -8.04 -11.65 -3.49
C ALA A 223 -8.59 -10.31 -4.01
N LEU A 224 -7.71 -9.34 -4.24
CA LEU A 224 -8.06 -8.04 -4.81
C LEU A 224 -8.36 -8.16 -6.32
N VAL A 225 -7.63 -9.03 -7.05
CA VAL A 225 -7.96 -9.40 -8.43
C VAL A 225 -9.40 -9.93 -8.50
N GLU A 226 -9.77 -10.87 -7.62
CA GLU A 226 -11.13 -11.41 -7.57
C GLU A 226 -12.17 -10.32 -7.33
N ALA A 227 -11.93 -9.43 -6.35
CA ALA A 227 -12.86 -8.35 -6.03
C ALA A 227 -13.12 -7.43 -7.22
N ILE A 228 -12.06 -6.98 -7.90
CA ILE A 228 -12.15 -6.10 -9.08
C ILE A 228 -12.79 -6.84 -10.27
N SER A 229 -12.45 -8.11 -10.45
CA SER A 229 -12.96 -8.95 -11.56
C SER A 229 -14.46 -9.21 -11.48
N THR A 230 -15.09 -8.99 -10.32
CA THR A 230 -16.56 -9.00 -10.20
C THR A 230 -17.24 -7.81 -10.89
N ILE A 231 -16.48 -6.75 -11.19
CA ILE A 231 -16.98 -5.47 -11.72
C ILE A 231 -16.60 -5.31 -13.18
N THR A 232 -15.34 -5.59 -13.53
CA THR A 232 -14.80 -5.36 -14.86
C THR A 232 -13.69 -6.36 -15.18
N ASP A 233 -13.33 -6.46 -16.45
CA ASP A 233 -12.10 -7.15 -16.86
C ASP A 233 -10.88 -6.39 -16.31
N ILE A 234 -10.08 -7.06 -15.48
CA ILE A 234 -8.94 -6.44 -14.82
C ILE A 234 -7.80 -6.09 -15.77
N GLU A 235 -7.59 -6.86 -16.85
CA GLU A 235 -6.55 -6.54 -17.84
C GLU A 235 -6.95 -5.28 -18.60
N LYS A 236 -8.22 -5.16 -18.99
CA LYS A 236 -8.76 -3.93 -19.59
C LYS A 236 -8.64 -2.74 -18.64
N LEU A 237 -8.97 -2.92 -17.36
CA LEU A 237 -8.82 -1.84 -16.38
C LEU A 237 -7.36 -1.41 -16.20
N CYS A 238 -6.41 -2.36 -16.24
CA CYS A 238 -4.98 -2.04 -16.22
C CYS A 238 -4.58 -1.23 -17.46
N GLU A 239 -5.07 -1.57 -18.65
CA GLU A 239 -4.83 -0.79 -19.88
C GLU A 239 -5.37 0.65 -19.80
N GLU A 240 -6.50 0.85 -19.11
CA GLU A 240 -7.12 2.16 -18.95
C GLU A 240 -6.47 3.04 -17.86
N ARG A 241 -5.84 2.42 -16.86
CA ARG A 241 -5.39 3.10 -15.62
C ARG A 241 -3.88 3.13 -15.43
N LEU A 242 -3.12 2.22 -16.04
CA LEU A 242 -1.68 2.11 -15.83
C LEU A 242 -0.89 2.62 -17.03
N GLU A 243 0.37 2.99 -16.77
CA GLU A 243 1.31 3.37 -17.82
C GLU A 243 1.61 2.21 -18.77
N PRO A 244 1.84 2.47 -20.08
CA PRO A 244 2.10 1.42 -21.07
C PRO A 244 3.23 0.46 -20.68
N LYS A 245 4.29 0.96 -20.03
CA LYS A 245 5.41 0.14 -19.56
C LYS A 245 4.98 -0.97 -18.57
N ILE A 246 3.99 -0.68 -17.73
CA ILE A 246 3.47 -1.63 -16.73
C ILE A 246 2.51 -2.61 -17.40
N VAL A 247 1.68 -2.13 -18.34
CA VAL A 247 0.80 -2.99 -19.15
C VAL A 247 1.61 -4.01 -19.95
N ASP A 248 2.71 -3.59 -20.56
CA ASP A 248 3.62 -4.49 -21.29
C ASP A 248 4.21 -5.56 -20.38
N LYS A 249 4.56 -5.20 -19.13
CA LYS A 249 5.04 -6.15 -18.12
C LYS A 249 3.97 -7.20 -17.78
N ILE A 250 2.71 -6.77 -17.55
CA ILE A 250 1.57 -7.67 -17.30
C ILE A 250 1.45 -8.71 -18.41
N LYS A 251 1.43 -8.25 -19.68
CA LYS A 251 1.27 -9.11 -20.85
C LYS A 251 2.44 -10.06 -21.03
N LYS A 252 3.68 -9.54 -20.97
CA LYS A 252 4.90 -10.35 -21.15
C LYS A 252 5.03 -11.45 -20.10
N GLN A 253 4.65 -11.16 -18.86
CA GLN A 253 4.77 -12.12 -17.77
C GLN A 253 3.51 -12.94 -17.52
N GLN A 254 2.41 -12.68 -18.24
CA GLN A 254 1.12 -13.34 -18.00
C GLN A 254 0.75 -13.27 -16.50
N LEU A 255 0.68 -12.05 -15.96
CA LEU A 255 0.46 -11.84 -14.52
C LEU A 255 -1.01 -12.06 -14.12
N LEU A 256 -1.95 -11.74 -15.01
CA LEU A 256 -3.38 -11.75 -14.73
C LEU A 256 -4.12 -12.85 -15.52
N ALA A 257 -3.63 -13.18 -16.72
CA ALA A 257 -4.09 -14.32 -17.48
C ALA A 257 -3.92 -15.64 -16.70
N GLY A 258 -5.04 -16.26 -16.32
CA GLY A 258 -5.04 -17.53 -15.58
C GLY A 258 -4.54 -17.39 -14.13
N ALA A 259 -4.60 -16.18 -13.54
CA ALA A 259 -4.26 -15.98 -12.14
C ALA A 259 -5.03 -16.96 -11.25
N GLU A 260 -4.32 -17.61 -10.33
CA GLU A 260 -4.92 -18.57 -9.41
C GLU A 260 -5.94 -17.90 -8.50
N ARG A 261 -6.92 -18.69 -8.07
CA ARG A 261 -7.91 -18.23 -7.10
C ARG A 261 -7.24 -18.02 -5.75
N SER A 262 -7.50 -16.88 -5.11
CA SER A 262 -7.07 -16.59 -3.76
C SER A 262 -7.67 -17.58 -2.76
N ARG A 263 -6.86 -17.97 -1.77
CA ARG A 263 -7.31 -18.73 -0.59
C ARG A 263 -7.93 -17.84 0.49
N TYR A 264 -7.77 -16.53 0.34
CA TYR A 264 -8.21 -15.51 1.27
C TYR A 264 -9.45 -14.79 0.75
N ASP A 265 -10.35 -14.50 1.69
CA ASP A 265 -11.53 -13.68 1.43
C ASP A 265 -11.18 -12.20 1.58
N TYR A 266 -11.17 -11.45 0.47
CA TYR A 266 -10.86 -10.01 0.46
C TYR A 266 -11.76 -9.20 1.42
N ARG A 267 -12.98 -9.68 1.70
CA ARG A 267 -13.95 -9.00 2.58
C ARG A 267 -13.47 -8.87 4.02
N LYS A 268 -12.50 -9.69 4.43
CA LYS A 268 -11.88 -9.59 5.78
C LYS A 268 -10.90 -8.42 5.90
N PHE A 269 -10.40 -7.90 4.78
CA PHE A 269 -9.35 -6.88 4.74
C PHE A 269 -9.89 -5.51 4.33
N VAL A 270 -10.95 -5.48 3.53
CA VAL A 270 -11.59 -4.25 3.04
C VAL A 270 -12.56 -3.73 4.10
N LEU A 271 -12.13 -2.75 4.90
CA LEU A 271 -12.87 -2.31 6.07
C LEU A 271 -13.74 -1.08 5.79
N ALA A 272 -14.94 -1.04 6.37
CA ALA A 272 -15.81 0.14 6.35
C ALA A 272 -15.31 1.26 7.30
N LYS A 273 -14.06 1.71 7.08
CA LYS A 273 -13.35 2.66 7.94
C LYS A 273 -12.47 3.59 7.10
N ARG A 274 -12.40 4.86 7.53
CA ARG A 274 -11.44 5.86 7.03
C ARG A 274 -10.05 5.70 7.63
#